data_AF-A0A8J2L8Z7-F1
#
_entry.id   AF-A0A8J2L8Z7-F1
#
_cell.length_a   1.000
_cell.length_b   1.000
_cell.length_c   1.000
_cell.angle_alpha   90.00
_cell.angle_beta   90.00
_cell.angle_gamma   90.00
#
_symmetry.space_group_name_H-M   'P 1'
#
loop_
_entity.id
_entity.type
_entity.pdbx_description
1 polymer ?
#
loop_
_entity_poly.entity_id
_entity_poly.type
_entity_poly.pdbx_seq_one_letter_code
_entity_poly.pdbx_strand_id
1 'polypeptide(L)' 'GVVSYGHGCARMDEAGVYTRVSEYTSWIEQNTGIRNFCKA' A
#
# COMPACT_ATOMS: atom_id res chain seq x y z
N GLY A 1 3.67 -1.79 -0.18
CA GLY A 1 2.76 -0.62 -0.15
C GLY A 1 2.73 0.04 -1.51
N VAL A 2 1.88 1.03 -1.72
CA VAL A 2 1.89 1.90 -2.92
C VAL A 2 2.45 3.27 -2.50
N VAL A 3 3.23 3.93 -3.36
CA VAL A 3 3.76 5.27 -3.04
C VAL A 3 2.58 6.20 -2.76
N SER A 4 2.60 6.88 -1.60
CA SER A 4 1.57 7.85 -1.23
C SER A 4 2.10 9.27 -1.39
N TYR A 5 3.17 9.60 -0.65
CA TYR A 5 3.76 10.93 -0.66
C TYR A 5 5.26 10.85 -0.39
N GLY A 6 5.98 11.86 -0.85
CA GLY A 6 7.38 12.10 -0.52
C GLY A 6 7.78 13.48 -1.05
N HIS A 7 8.66 14.15 -0.33
CA HIS A 7 9.22 15.42 -0.76
C HIS A 7 10.62 15.20 -1.36
N GLY A 8 10.65 15.01 -2.67
CA GLY A 8 11.87 14.59 -3.36
C GLY A 8 12.24 13.13 -3.05
N CYS A 9 13.50 12.78 -3.24
CA CYS A 9 14.01 11.42 -3.09
C CYS A 9 15.15 11.37 -2.06
N ALA A 10 15.10 10.37 -1.17
CA ALA A 10 16.16 10.01 -0.22
C ALA A 10 16.74 11.18 0.58
N ARG A 11 15.88 12.12 1.00
CA ARG A 11 16.30 13.24 1.85
C ARG A 11 16.53 12.76 3.27
N MET A 12 17.56 13.34 3.90
CA MET A 12 17.88 13.06 5.30
C MET A 12 16.70 13.42 6.18
N ASP A 13 16.41 12.58 7.18
CA ASP A 13 15.32 12.73 8.16
C ASP A 13 13.89 12.76 7.59
N GLU A 14 13.72 12.60 6.27
CA GLU A 14 12.42 12.53 5.62
C GLU A 14 12.12 11.08 5.18
N ALA A 15 11.15 10.45 5.84
CA ALA A 15 10.70 9.13 5.46
C ALA A 15 9.78 9.17 4.22
N GLY A 16 9.94 8.19 3.33
CA GLY A 16 8.96 7.94 2.27
C GLY A 16 7.62 7.47 2.86
N VAL A 17 6.52 8.07 2.41
CA VAL A 17 5.18 7.72 2.88
C VAL A 17 4.54 6.76 1.89
N TYR A 18 4.15 5.58 2.38
CA TYR A 18 3.53 4.52 1.57
C TYR A 18 2.15 4.17 2.10
N THR A 19 1.20 3.97 1.19
CA THR A 19 -0.11 3.41 1.48
C THR A 19 0.04 1.98 2.00
N ARG A 20 -0.57 1.71 3.15
CA ARG A 20 -0.67 0.37 3.75
C ARG A 20 -1.71 -0.46 3.00
N VAL A 21 -1.28 -1.16 1.96
CA VAL A 21 -2.16 -1.97 1.08
C VAL A 21 -2.92 -3.06 1.86
N SER A 22 -2.37 -3.58 2.96
CA SER A 22 -3.02 -4.61 3.77
C SER A 22 -4.39 -4.20 4.31
N GLU A 23 -4.60 -2.92 4.63
CA GLU A 23 -5.88 -2.39 5.12
C GLU A 23 -6.99 -2.44 4.05
N TYR A 24 -6.61 -2.47 2.77
CA TYR A 24 -7.55 -2.40 1.65
C TYR A 24 -7.78 -3.74 0.98
N THR A 25 -7.20 -4.82 1.51
CA THR A 25 -7.31 -6.17 0.95
C THR A 25 -8.75 -6.58 0.65
N SER A 26 -9.67 -6.35 1.58
CA SER A 26 -11.10 -6.65 1.38
C SER A 26 -11.75 -5.82 0.27
N TRP A 27 -11.39 -4.54 0.13
CA TRP A 27 -11.91 -3.70 -0.96
C TRP A 27 -11.35 -4.14 -2.32
N ILE A 28 -10.06 -4.48 -2.39
CA ILE A 28 -9.42 -4.98 -3.61
C ILE A 28 -10.08 -6.29 -4.07
N GLU A 29 -10.34 -7.21 -3.15
CA GLU A 29 -11.01 -8.48 -3.44
C GLU A 29 -12.40 -8.27 -4.06
N GLN A 30 -13.20 -7.36 -3.47
CA GLN A 30 -14.55 -7.06 -3.94
C GLN A 30 -14.59 -6.43 -5.34
N ASN A 31 -13.58 -5.64 -5.71
CA ASN A 31 -13.59 -4.87 -6.95
C ASN A 31 -12.83 -5.53 -8.11
N THR A 32 -11.98 -6.52 -7.83
CA THR A 32 -11.13 -7.17 -8.86
C THR A 32 -11.44 -8.65 -9.07
N GLY A 33 -12.15 -9.30 -8.14
CA GLY A 33 -12.38 -10.75 -8.17
C GLY A 33 -11.15 -11.59 -7.81
N ILE A 34 -10.00 -10.94 -7.53
CA ILE A 34 -8.79 -11.59 -7.04
C ILE A 34 -8.97 -11.87 -5.55
N ARG A 35 -8.74 -13.11 -5.10
CA ARG A 35 -8.79 -13.47 -3.68
C ARG A 35 -7.40 -13.38 -3.05
N ASN A 36 -7.28 -12.88 -1.81
CA ASN A 36 -5.99 -12.94 -1.12
C ASN A 36 -5.65 -14.38 -0.77
N PHE A 37 -4.55 -14.86 -1.35
CA PHE A 37 -3.99 -16.17 -1.05
C PHE A 37 -3.24 -16.20 0.31
N CYS A 38 -2.97 -15.03 0.90
CA CYS A 38 -2.34 -14.92 2.22
C CYS A 38 -3.32 -14.81 3.40
N LYS A 39 -4.64 -14.76 3.15
CA LYS A 39 -5.64 -14.93 4.23
C LYS A 39 -5.79 -16.44 4.46
N ALA A 40 -5.09 -16.96 5.47
CA ALA A 40 -5.34 -18.29 6.02
C ALA A 40 -6.66 -18.30 6.80
#